data_AF-A0A9Q3C8D4-F1
#
_entry.id   AF-A0A9Q3C8D4-F1
#
_cell.length_a   1.000
_cell.length_b   1.000
_cell.length_c   1.000
_cell.angle_alpha   90.00
_cell.angle_beta   90.00
_cell.angle_gamma   90.00
#
_symmetry.space_group_name_H-M   'P 1'
#
loop_
_entity.id
_entity.type
_entity.pdbx_description
1 polymer ?
#
loop_
_entity_poly.entity_id
_entity_poly.type
_entity_poly.pdbx_seq_one_letter_code
_entity_poly.pdbx_strand_id
1 'polypeptide(L)'
;MAHKLRSPLKPGDLVLAYNKAIETNWGLLFKNKWNGPYRVIRQINNGPYELEELDGTKFTRIFAASQVKRFYPRGNLMDTNEDTEEEQSEEDESINEEEVLEETTESDEE
;
A
#
# COMPACT_ATOMS: atom_id res chain seq x y z
N MET A 1 -18.25 -2.14 -1.09
CA MET A 1 -16.81 -1.97 -0.80
C MET A 1 -16.67 -1.29 0.56
N ALA A 2 -16.31 -2.02 1.60
CA ALA A 2 -16.09 -1.43 2.92
C ALA A 2 -14.70 -0.77 2.95
N HIS A 3 -14.63 0.50 3.35
CA HIS A 3 -13.36 1.21 3.48
C HIS A 3 -12.69 0.76 4.79
N LYS A 4 -11.63 -0.06 4.72
CA LYS A 4 -10.86 -0.49 5.89
C LYS A 4 -10.20 0.74 6.54
N LEU A 5 -10.61 1.07 7.76
CA LEU A 5 -9.99 2.14 8.55
C LEU A 5 -8.59 1.69 8.95
N ARG A 6 -7.58 2.52 8.68
CA ARG A 6 -6.21 2.28 9.15
C ARG A 6 -6.11 2.64 10.63
N SER A 7 -5.37 1.85 11.40
CA SER A 7 -4.98 2.21 12.76
C SER A 7 -4.22 3.55 12.75
N PRO A 8 -4.54 4.49 13.64
CA PRO A 8 -3.85 5.78 13.69
C PRO A 8 -2.39 5.58 14.13
N LEU A 9 -1.48 6.31 13.49
CA LEU A 9 -0.07 6.33 13.84
C LEU A 9 0.16 7.12 15.13
N LYS A 10 1.04 6.62 15.98
CA LYS A 10 1.40 7.22 17.27
C LYS A 10 2.66 8.09 17.13
N PRO A 11 2.83 9.12 17.97
CA PRO A 11 4.10 9.82 18.08
C PRO A 11 5.27 8.85 18.31
N GLY A 12 6.36 9.02 17.57
CA GLY A 12 7.54 8.16 17.59
C GLY A 12 7.52 6.99 16.59
N ASP A 13 6.37 6.68 15.99
CA ASP A 13 6.29 5.64 14.95
C ASP A 13 7.16 6.00 13.74
N LEU A 14 7.82 4.98 13.18
CA LEU A 14 8.55 5.11 11.94
C LEU A 14 7.59 5.04 10.74
N VAL A 15 7.74 5.99 9.82
CA VAL A 15 6.86 6.12 8.67
C VAL A 15 7.60 6.47 7.38
N LEU A 16 6.98 6.13 6.26
CA LEU A 16 7.33 6.56 4.93
C LEU A 16 6.41 7.71 4.52
N ALA A 17 6.97 8.71 3.84
CA ALA A 17 6.22 9.84 3.31
C ALA A 17 6.18 9.84 1.77
N TYR A 18 5.02 10.13 1.21
CA TYR A 18 4.81 10.19 -0.24
C TYR A 18 5.38 11.47 -0.83
N ASN A 19 6.16 11.33 -1.91
CA ASN A 19 6.68 12.44 -2.68
C ASN A 19 5.83 12.71 -3.92
N LYS A 20 4.89 13.66 -3.80
CA LYS A 20 4.00 14.07 -4.90
C LYS A 20 4.73 14.64 -6.12
N ALA A 21 5.92 15.21 -5.96
CA ALA A 21 6.65 15.81 -7.07
C ALA A 21 7.08 14.80 -8.14
N ILE A 22 7.18 13.51 -7.78
CA ILE A 22 7.57 12.43 -8.69
C ILE A 22 6.45 12.13 -9.72
N GLU A 23 5.19 12.30 -9.33
CA GLU A 23 4.04 11.99 -10.18
C GLU A 23 3.88 12.99 -11.33
N THR A 24 4.26 14.24 -11.10
CA THR A 24 4.17 15.32 -12.10
C THR A 24 5.34 15.29 -13.09
N ASN A 25 6.43 14.58 -12.78
CA ASN A 25 7.63 14.53 -13.61
C ASN A 25 7.73 13.20 -14.37
N TRP A 26 7.52 13.25 -15.69
CA TRP A 26 7.53 12.09 -16.59
C TRP A 26 8.85 11.31 -16.55
N GLY A 27 9.99 11.99 -16.32
CA GLY A 27 11.30 11.34 -16.21
C GLY A 27 11.53 10.60 -14.90
N LEU A 28 10.66 10.80 -13.89
CA LEU A 28 10.78 10.18 -12.58
C LEU A 28 9.70 9.13 -12.30
N LEU A 29 8.87 8.79 -13.29
CA LEU A 29 7.71 7.90 -13.09
C LEU A 29 8.08 6.54 -12.47
N PHE A 30 9.29 6.04 -12.76
CA PHE A 30 9.84 4.79 -12.25
C PHE A 30 10.64 4.93 -10.94
N LYS A 31 10.77 6.14 -10.39
CA LYS A 31 11.43 6.35 -9.10
C LYS A 31 10.50 5.94 -7.96
N ASN A 32 11.10 5.45 -6.89
CA ASN A 32 10.36 5.17 -5.66
C ASN A 32 9.69 6.45 -5.14
N LYS A 33 8.38 6.37 -4.90
CA LYS A 33 7.55 7.51 -4.45
C LYS A 33 7.54 7.67 -2.93
N TRP A 34 7.95 6.65 -2.20
CA TRP A 34 7.92 6.61 -0.74
C TRP A 34 9.31 6.85 -0.17
N ASN A 35 9.51 7.98 0.49
CA ASN A 35 10.78 8.37 1.11
C ASN A 35 10.74 8.11 2.61
N GLY A 36 11.92 8.07 3.24
CA GLY A 36 12.05 7.89 4.68
C GLY A 36 12.40 6.45 5.03
N PRO A 37 12.89 6.23 6.25
CA PRO A 37 12.09 6.39 7.46
C PRO A 37 12.11 7.80 8.08
N TYR A 38 10.94 8.26 8.51
CA TYR A 38 10.69 9.47 9.30
C TYR A 38 10.02 9.11 10.61
N ARG A 39 9.98 10.04 11.58
CA ARG A 39 9.23 9.89 12.83
C ARG A 39 7.99 10.75 12.83
N VAL A 40 6.91 10.21 13.38
CA VAL A 40 5.69 10.98 13.66
C VAL A 40 5.90 11.84 14.89
N ILE A 41 5.68 13.14 14.78
CA ILE A 41 5.65 14.05 15.94
C ILE A 41 4.27 13.98 16.59
N ARG A 42 3.22 14.20 15.80
CA ARG A 42 1.82 14.17 16.26
C ARG A 42 0.84 14.10 15.09
N GLN A 43 -0.38 13.68 15.42
CA GLN A 43 -1.53 13.78 14.53
C GLN A 43 -2.35 15.03 14.86
N ILE A 44 -2.81 15.73 13.83
CA ILE A 44 -3.68 16.91 13.97
C ILE A 44 -5.12 16.50 13.66
N ASN A 45 -6.03 16.69 14.60
CA ASN A 45 -7.48 16.48 14.43
C ASN A 45 -7.85 15.14 13.75
N ASN A 46 -7.15 14.04 14.08
CA ASN A 46 -7.31 12.72 13.44
C ASN A 46 -7.16 12.72 11.90
N GLY A 47 -6.47 13.71 11.34
CA GLY A 47 -6.23 13.85 9.92
C GLY A 47 -4.74 13.82 9.63
N PRO A 48 -4.13 14.96 9.27
CA PRO A 48 -2.77 15.01 8.79
C PRO A 48 -1.74 14.88 9.94
N TYR A 49 -0.51 14.51 9.58
CA TYR A 49 0.59 14.25 10.48
C TYR A 49 1.71 15.27 10.33
N GLU A 50 2.26 15.70 11.46
CA GLU A 50 3.56 16.37 11.52
C GLU A 50 4.65 15.32 11.64
N LEU A 51 5.67 15.43 10.79
CA LEU A 51 6.79 14.51 10.75
C LEU A 51 8.09 15.22 11.09
N GLU A 52 9.07 14.44 11.53
CA GLU A 52 10.47 14.84 11.65
C GLU A 52 11.39 13.80 11.01
N GLU A 53 12.57 14.23 10.60
CA GLU A 53 13.67 13.35 10.25
C GLU A 53 14.24 12.66 11.50
N LEU A 54 15.02 11.61 11.28
CA LEU A 54 15.55 10.79 12.38
C LEU A 54 16.55 11.54 13.28
N ASP A 55 17.11 12.63 12.79
CA ASP A 55 17.99 13.55 13.50
C ASP A 55 17.22 14.58 14.36
N GLY A 56 15.89 14.60 14.28
CA GLY A 56 15.01 15.56 14.95
C GLY A 56 14.69 16.81 14.12
N THR A 57 15.12 16.88 12.86
CA THR A 57 14.76 17.98 11.97
C THR A 57 13.29 17.92 11.59
N LYS A 58 12.51 18.92 12.01
CA LYS A 58 11.06 18.95 11.76
C LYS A 58 10.75 19.35 10.33
N PHE A 59 9.76 18.70 9.72
CA PHE A 59 9.23 19.14 8.44
C PHE A 59 8.42 20.42 8.60
N THR A 60 8.62 21.36 7.67
CA THR A 60 7.86 22.61 7.62
C THR A 60 6.41 22.41 7.16
N ARG A 61 6.15 21.30 6.44
CA ARG A 61 4.83 20.94 5.93
C ARG A 61 4.20 19.82 6.74
N ILE A 62 2.88 19.77 6.69
CA ILE A 62 2.07 18.70 7.25
C ILE A 62 1.73 17.71 6.14
N PHE A 63 1.71 16.41 6.45
CA PHE A 63 1.41 15.35 5.50
C PHE A 63 0.00 14.83 5.68
N ALA A 64 -0.76 14.66 4.59
CA ALA A 64 -2.07 14.04 4.68
C ALA A 64 -1.94 12.57 5.13
N ALA A 65 -2.94 12.02 5.81
CA ALA A 65 -2.93 10.62 6.24
C ALA A 65 -2.71 9.62 5.10
N SER A 66 -3.16 9.95 3.88
CA SER A 66 -2.93 9.14 2.67
C SER A 66 -1.49 9.17 2.17
N GLN A 67 -0.73 10.20 2.54
CA GLN A 67 0.67 10.40 2.15
C GLN A 67 1.65 9.81 3.17
N VAL A 68 1.16 9.13 4.20
CA VAL A 68 1.97 8.53 5.26
C VAL A 68 1.66 7.04 5.34
N LYS A 69 2.70 6.20 5.37
CA LYS A 69 2.59 4.76 5.56
C LYS A 69 3.53 4.33 6.69
N ARG A 70 3.16 3.34 7.50
CA ARG A 70 4.07 2.78 8.51
C ARG A 70 5.31 2.17 7.84
N PHE A 71 6.47 2.40 8.44
CA PHE A 71 7.74 1.81 8.02
C PHE A 71 8.08 0.63 8.93
N TYR A 72 8.35 -0.52 8.32
CA TYR A 72 8.79 -1.72 9.03
C TYR A 72 10.28 -1.95 8.77
N PRO A 73 11.15 -1.78 9.79
CA PRO A 73 12.59 -1.98 9.63
C PRO A 73 12.91 -3.45 9.34
N ARG A 74 13.79 -3.68 8.37
CA ARG A 74 14.27 -5.04 8.05
C ARG A 74 15.47 -5.36 8.94
N GLY A 75 15.31 -6.30 9.88
CA GLY A 75 16.44 -6.87 10.64
C GLY A 75 16.49 -6.56 12.15
N ASN A 76 15.56 -5.79 12.70
CA ASN A 76 15.41 -5.66 14.16
C ASN A 76 14.06 -6.26 14.57
N LEU A 77 14.09 -7.51 15.04
CA LEU A 77 12.97 -8.15 15.75
C LEU A 77 12.89 -7.55 17.16
N MET A 78 12.38 -6.33 17.27
CA MET A 78 11.95 -5.74 18.54
C MET A 78 10.57 -5.14 18.28
N ASP A 79 9.58 -5.94 18.66
CA ASP A 79 8.15 -5.70 18.77
C ASP A 79 7.62 -4.37 18.24
N THR A 80 6.88 -4.45 17.14
CA THR A 80 5.82 -3.47 16.91
C THR A 80 4.54 -4.25 16.63
N ASN A 81 3.82 -4.49 17.73
CA ASN A 81 2.42 -4.87 17.86
C ASN A 81 1.75 -5.41 16.58
N GLU A 82 1.43 -6.70 16.63
CA GLU A 82 0.58 -7.45 15.71
C GLU A 82 -0.61 -6.61 15.21
N ASP A 83 -0.48 -6.08 14.00
CA ASP A 83 -1.59 -6.03 13.07
C ASP A 83 -1.20 -7.01 11.96
N THR A 84 -1.57 -8.28 12.13
CA THR A 84 -1.40 -9.34 11.13
C THR A 84 -2.05 -8.88 9.82
N GLU A 85 -1.22 -8.51 8.85
CA GLU A 85 -1.66 -8.37 7.46
C GLU A 85 -1.81 -9.79 6.92
N GLU A 86 -3.01 -10.35 7.04
CA GLU A 86 -3.40 -11.60 6.35
C GLU A 86 -3.24 -11.37 4.84
N GLU A 87 -2.17 -11.92 4.27
CA GLU A 87 -2.04 -12.09 2.82
C GLU A 87 -3.05 -13.16 2.39
N GLN A 88 -4.15 -12.75 1.77
CA GLN A 88 -4.99 -13.69 1.03
C GLN A 88 -4.28 -13.99 -0.30
N SER A 89 -3.61 -15.14 -0.35
CA SER A 89 -3.24 -15.81 -1.58
C SER A 89 -4.51 -16.16 -2.34
N GLU A 90 -4.74 -15.49 -3.47
CA GLU A 90 -5.74 -15.95 -4.45
C GLU A 90 -5.14 -17.18 -5.15
N GLU A 91 -5.46 -18.36 -4.63
CA GLU A 91 -5.40 -19.62 -5.35
C GLU A 91 -6.47 -19.56 -6.45
N ASP A 92 -6.05 -19.27 -7.69
CA ASP A 92 -6.92 -19.42 -8.86
C ASP A 92 -6.87 -20.89 -9.32
N GLU A 93 -7.77 -21.67 -8.74
CA GLU A 93 -8.10 -23.03 -9.14
C GLU A 93 -8.67 -23.04 -10.57
N SER A 94 -7.96 -23.72 -11.45
CA SER A 94 -8.31 -24.02 -12.83
C SER A 94 -9.70 -24.63 -12.99
N ILE A 95 -10.53 -24.05 -13.87
CA ILE A 95 -11.71 -24.74 -14.42
C ILE A 95 -11.41 -25.15 -15.86
N ASN A 96 -11.30 -26.47 -16.04
CA ASN A 96 -11.23 -27.16 -17.32
C ASN A 96 -12.65 -27.57 -17.70
N GLU A 97 -13.22 -26.99 -18.76
CA GLU A 97 -14.53 -27.36 -19.32
C GLU A 97 -14.36 -27.68 -20.82
N GLU A 98 -13.66 -28.78 -21.07
CA GLU A 98 -13.85 -29.59 -22.26
C GLU A 98 -14.89 -30.66 -21.89
N GLU A 99 -15.82 -30.94 -22.81
CA GLU A 99 -16.83 -32.02 -22.77
C GLU A 99 -18.26 -31.66 -22.29
N VAL A 100 -19.08 -31.12 -23.20
CA VAL A 100 -20.42 -31.70 -23.45
C VAL A 100 -20.62 -31.82 -24.97
N LEU A 101 -20.63 -33.08 -25.41
CA LEU A 101 -20.85 -33.68 -26.73
C LEU A 101 -22.17 -33.23 -27.40
N GLU A 102 -22.19 -32.89 -28.69
CA GLU A 102 -22.24 -33.74 -29.91
C GLU A 102 -23.67 -34.11 -30.36
N GLU A 103 -23.86 -34.15 -31.69
CA GLU A 103 -25.04 -34.63 -32.47
C GLU A 103 -26.24 -33.65 -32.62
N THR A 104 -26.74 -33.27 -33.81
CA THR A 104 -27.04 -34.05 -35.04
C THR A 104 -27.33 -33.15 -36.27
N THR A 105 -26.99 -33.70 -37.45
CA THR A 105 -27.62 -33.59 -38.81
C THR A 105 -27.55 -32.27 -39.60
N GLU A 106 -26.77 -32.19 -40.70
CA GLU A 106 -27.06 -32.56 -42.13
C GLU A 106 -27.50 -31.30 -42.93
N SER A 107 -27.12 -31.00 -44.18
CA SER A 107 -26.65 -31.79 -45.31
C SER A 107 -25.88 -30.91 -46.33
N ASP A 108 -24.92 -31.54 -46.99
CA ASP A 108 -24.48 -31.51 -48.39
C ASP A 108 -24.28 -30.24 -49.24
N GLU A 109 -23.16 -30.36 -49.98
CA GLU A 109 -22.65 -29.61 -51.11
C GLU A 109 -23.53 -29.77 -52.38
N GLU A 110 -23.58 -28.73 -53.21
CA GLU A 110 -23.46 -28.81 -54.68
C GLU A 110 -22.96 -27.48 -55.26
#